data_AF-A0A3D4H0E2-F1
#
_entry.id   AF-A0A3D4H0E2-F1
#
_cell.length_a   1.000
_cell.length_b   1.000
_cell.length_c   1.000
_cell.angle_alpha   90.00
_cell.angle_beta   90.00
_cell.angle_gamma   90.00
#
_symmetry.space_group_name_H-M   'P 1'
#
loop_
_entity.id
_entity.type
_entity.pdbx_description
1 polymer ?
#
loop_
_entity_poly.entity_id
_entity_poly.type
_entity_poly.pdbx_seq_one_letter_code
_entity_poly.pdbx_strand_id
1 'polypeptide(L)'
;MRAVSNILGVARYERMMLLRTAKFRILGGIGVVIPVIIGCGLAVAEARGVDFESVSGIGAYMPFYIYSYLQTIVIAFIVGDFRAADERAGIYEVVASRPISTAELVMGKYLGVVGALATLSVTVLAITLLIQAAKISITGTPFAIKPYLTYLVLMNLPGLIFMSAVTFFLGAILRRQSAVTLVSIAYALGVLFFLGRRYGG
;
A
#
# COMPACT_ATOMS: atom_id res chain seq x y z
N MET A 1 -0.80 12.08 27.66
CA MET A 1 -1.44 12.80 26.53
C MET A 1 -0.44 13.52 25.61
N ARG A 2 0.68 14.07 26.11
CA ARG A 2 1.72 14.72 25.26
C ARG A 2 2.44 13.77 24.29
N ALA A 3 2.67 12.51 24.68
CA ALA A 3 3.36 11.53 23.84
C ALA A 3 2.60 11.18 22.55
N VAL A 4 1.29 10.90 22.67
CA VAL A 4 0.44 10.56 21.51
C VAL A 4 0.31 11.73 20.54
N SER A 5 0.14 12.96 21.06
CA SER A 5 0.10 14.15 20.19
C SER A 5 1.43 14.40 19.47
N ASN A 6 2.56 14.13 20.13
CA ASN A 6 3.88 14.24 19.50
C ASN A 6 4.05 13.22 18.36
N ILE A 7 3.70 11.95 18.62
CA ILE A 7 3.75 10.86 17.62
C ILE A 7 2.88 11.20 16.41
N LEU A 8 1.63 11.62 16.63
CA LEU A 8 0.70 11.98 15.55
C LEU A 8 1.16 13.22 14.78
N GLY A 9 1.77 14.19 15.47
CA GLY A 9 2.38 15.36 14.83
C GLY A 9 3.51 14.97 13.87
N VAL A 10 4.43 14.11 14.32
CA VAL A 10 5.51 13.57 13.49
C VAL A 10 4.93 12.76 12.33
N ALA A 11 3.97 11.87 12.59
CA ALA A 11 3.34 11.05 11.55
C ALA A 11 2.68 11.89 10.46
N ARG A 12 1.98 12.97 10.83
CA ARG A 12 1.33 13.88 9.87
C ARG A 12 2.36 14.62 9.02
N TYR A 13 3.44 15.10 9.65
CA TYR A 13 4.53 15.77 8.94
C TYR A 13 5.19 14.82 7.94
N GLU A 14 5.55 13.62 8.38
CA GLU A 14 6.22 12.63 7.55
C GLU A 14 5.35 12.17 6.38
N ARG A 15 4.06 11.93 6.63
CA ARG A 15 3.10 11.66 5.57
C ARG A 15 3.07 12.79 4.53
N MET A 16 3.00 14.05 4.95
CA MET A 16 2.98 15.18 4.02
C MET A 16 4.27 15.28 3.20
N MET A 17 5.43 15.04 3.81
CA MET A 17 6.72 15.05 3.12
C MET A 17 6.83 13.90 2.11
N LEU A 18 6.41 12.70 2.50
CA LEU A 18 6.40 11.51 1.63
C LEU A 18 5.52 11.72 0.39
N LEU A 19 4.29 12.22 0.57
CA LEU A 19 3.34 12.49 -0.52
C LEU A 19 3.85 13.54 -1.54
N ARG A 20 4.80 14.39 -1.12
CA ARG A 20 5.43 15.39 -2.00
C ARG A 20 6.59 14.83 -2.82
N THR A 21 7.11 13.67 -2.47
CA THR A 21 8.29 13.08 -3.11
C THR A 21 7.95 12.49 -4.48
N ALA A 22 8.78 12.76 -5.50
CA ALA A 22 8.57 12.24 -6.85
C ALA A 22 8.51 10.71 -6.90
N LYS A 23 9.37 10.03 -6.13
CA LYS A 23 9.38 8.56 -6.02
C LYS A 23 8.03 8.02 -5.55
N PHE A 24 7.44 8.61 -4.51
CA PHE A 24 6.11 8.24 -4.02
C PHE A 24 5.04 8.48 -5.09
N ARG A 25 5.08 9.62 -5.78
CA ARG A 25 4.10 9.95 -6.83
C ARG A 25 4.17 9.00 -8.01
N ILE A 26 5.38 8.62 -8.44
CA ILE A 26 5.58 7.70 -9.57
C ILE A 26 5.19 6.28 -9.15
N LEU A 27 5.77 5.74 -8.08
CA LEU A 27 5.50 4.36 -7.64
C LEU A 27 4.06 4.19 -7.15
N GLY A 28 3.57 5.11 -6.33
CA GLY A 28 2.18 5.13 -5.88
C GLY A 28 1.22 5.37 -7.04
N GLY A 29 1.57 6.24 -7.99
CA GLY A 29 0.80 6.46 -9.21
C GLY A 29 0.68 5.20 -10.06
N ILE A 30 1.79 4.50 -10.33
CA ILE A 30 1.79 3.20 -11.04
C ILE A 30 0.94 2.18 -10.27
N GLY A 31 1.10 2.12 -8.94
CA GLY A 31 0.31 1.26 -8.07
C GLY A 31 -1.20 1.50 -8.16
N VAL A 32 -1.63 2.74 -8.43
CA VAL A 32 -3.05 3.09 -8.61
C VAL A 32 -3.51 2.88 -10.06
N VAL A 33 -2.72 3.31 -11.04
CA VAL A 33 -3.11 3.32 -12.47
C VAL A 33 -3.32 1.92 -13.01
N ILE A 34 -2.45 0.96 -12.68
CA ILE A 34 -2.57 -0.42 -13.19
C ILE A 34 -3.92 -1.07 -12.77
N PRO A 35 -4.29 -1.10 -11.47
CA PRO A 35 -5.60 -1.56 -11.05
C PRO A 35 -6.77 -0.86 -11.73
N VAL A 36 -6.67 0.45 -11.94
CA VAL A 36 -7.74 1.25 -12.55
C VAL A 36 -7.95 0.86 -14.01
N ILE A 37 -6.86 0.70 -14.78
CA ILE A 37 -6.95 0.25 -16.19
C ILE A 37 -7.60 -1.13 -16.26
N ILE A 38 -7.20 -2.06 -15.39
CA ILE A 38 -7.75 -3.42 -15.36
C ILE A 38 -9.24 -3.38 -14.97
N GLY A 39 -9.60 -2.61 -13.94
CA GLY A 39 -10.99 -2.45 -13.50
C GLY A 39 -11.89 -1.86 -14.59
N CYS A 40 -11.43 -0.82 -15.30
CA CYS A 40 -12.14 -0.27 -16.44
C CYS A 40 -12.27 -1.29 -17.59
N GLY A 41 -11.19 -2.01 -17.91
CA GLY A 41 -11.20 -3.03 -18.97
C GLY A 41 -12.19 -4.15 -18.68
N LEU A 42 -12.22 -4.66 -17.45
CA LEU A 42 -13.18 -5.68 -17.00
C LEU A 42 -14.62 -5.14 -17.04
N ALA A 43 -14.86 -3.92 -16.55
CA ALA A 43 -16.19 -3.31 -16.60
C ALA A 43 -16.72 -3.15 -18.04
N VAL A 44 -15.86 -2.80 -19.00
CA VAL A 44 -16.22 -2.68 -20.42
C VAL A 44 -16.46 -4.05 -21.06
N ALA A 45 -15.66 -5.07 -20.71
CA ALA A 45 -15.82 -6.43 -21.24
C ALA A 45 -17.14 -7.05 -20.77
N GLU A 46 -17.46 -6.93 -19.48
CA GLU A 46 -18.72 -7.40 -18.91
C GLU A 46 -19.93 -6.64 -19.52
N ALA A 47 -19.81 -5.33 -19.75
CA ALA A 47 -20.87 -4.55 -20.42
C ALA A 47 -21.14 -4.99 -21.87
N ARG A 48 -20.20 -5.70 -22.52
CA ARG A 48 -20.35 -6.25 -23.87
C ARG A 48 -20.89 -7.69 -23.89
N GLY A 49 -21.32 -8.22 -22.75
CA GLY A 49 -21.83 -9.59 -22.64
C GLY A 49 -20.74 -10.67 -22.63
N VAL A 50 -19.48 -10.30 -22.37
CA VAL A 50 -18.44 -11.28 -22.05
C VAL A 50 -18.66 -11.68 -20.59
N ASP A 51 -19.45 -12.73 -20.40
CA ASP A 51 -19.62 -13.35 -19.10
C ASP A 51 -18.35 -14.14 -18.79
N PHE A 52 -17.53 -13.58 -17.89
CA PHE A 52 -16.51 -14.36 -17.22
C PHE A 52 -17.24 -15.30 -16.23
N GLU A 53 -17.77 -16.43 -16.71
CA GLU A 53 -18.57 -17.40 -15.92
C GLU A 53 -17.82 -17.94 -14.68
N SER A 54 -16.49 -17.84 -14.63
CA SER A 54 -15.68 -18.20 -13.44
C SER A 54 -15.58 -17.06 -12.39
N VAL A 55 -16.21 -15.91 -12.63
CA VAL A 55 -15.82 -14.61 -12.07
C VAL A 55 -17.05 -13.79 -11.60
N SER A 56 -18.22 -14.42 -11.40
CA SER A 56 -19.46 -13.81 -10.87
C SER A 56 -19.36 -13.19 -9.46
N GLY A 57 -18.18 -13.18 -8.86
CA GLY A 57 -17.85 -12.39 -7.67
C GLY A 57 -16.42 -11.86 -7.69
N ILE A 58 -15.51 -12.50 -8.41
CA ILE A 58 -14.08 -12.18 -8.41
C ILE A 58 -13.75 -10.95 -9.25
N GLY A 59 -14.49 -10.67 -10.34
CA GLY A 59 -14.14 -9.61 -11.31
C GLY A 59 -14.17 -8.20 -10.72
N ALA A 60 -15.16 -8.01 -9.84
CA ALA A 60 -15.28 -6.85 -8.95
C ALA A 60 -14.04 -6.62 -8.06
N TYR A 61 -13.44 -7.68 -7.48
CA TYR A 61 -12.29 -7.55 -6.58
C TYR A 61 -10.94 -7.65 -7.27
N MET A 62 -10.86 -8.13 -8.52
CA MET A 62 -9.60 -8.33 -9.25
C MET A 62 -8.70 -7.09 -9.26
N PRO A 63 -9.21 -5.88 -9.54
CA PRO A 63 -8.39 -4.66 -9.45
C PRO A 63 -7.76 -4.47 -8.07
N PHE A 64 -8.55 -4.71 -7.02
CA PHE A 64 -8.13 -4.52 -5.64
C PHE A 64 -7.18 -5.62 -5.14
N TYR A 65 -7.36 -6.83 -5.64
CA TYR A 65 -6.45 -7.96 -5.44
C TYR A 65 -5.08 -7.69 -6.06
N ILE A 66 -5.04 -7.27 -7.33
CA ILE A 66 -3.79 -6.90 -8.03
C ILE A 66 -3.12 -5.71 -7.33
N TYR A 67 -3.90 -4.73 -6.90
CA TYR A 67 -3.39 -3.60 -6.12
C TYR A 67 -2.65 -4.05 -4.87
N SER A 68 -3.16 -5.04 -4.12
CA SER A 68 -2.50 -5.52 -2.90
C SER A 68 -1.08 -6.06 -3.15
N TYR A 69 -0.86 -6.75 -4.27
CA TYR A 69 0.47 -7.24 -4.66
C TYR A 69 1.37 -6.11 -5.12
N LEU A 70 0.87 -5.21 -5.96
CA LEU A 70 1.62 -4.04 -6.40
C LEU A 70 2.01 -3.16 -5.21
N GLN A 71 1.11 -2.98 -4.25
CA GLN A 71 1.36 -2.24 -3.02
C GLN A 71 2.50 -2.86 -2.21
N THR A 72 2.63 -4.18 -2.21
CA THR A 72 3.73 -4.88 -1.54
C THR A 72 5.09 -4.49 -2.14
N ILE A 73 5.17 -4.36 -3.46
CA ILE A 73 6.36 -3.89 -4.17
C ILE A 73 6.62 -2.41 -3.85
N VAL A 74 5.57 -1.58 -3.90
CA VAL A 74 5.63 -0.15 -3.55
C VAL A 74 6.15 0.06 -2.12
N ILE A 75 5.71 -0.76 -1.16
CA ILE A 75 6.20 -0.76 0.22
C ILE A 75 7.71 -1.05 0.26
N ALA A 76 8.18 -2.08 -0.44
CA ALA A 76 9.59 -2.46 -0.45
C ALA A 76 10.53 -1.34 -0.94
N PHE A 77 10.07 -0.56 -1.91
CA PHE A 77 10.82 0.60 -2.42
C PHE A 77 10.70 1.82 -1.51
N ILE A 78 9.49 2.19 -1.08
CA ILE A 78 9.27 3.43 -0.31
C ILE A 78 9.85 3.32 1.10
N VAL A 79 9.58 2.22 1.81
CA VAL A 79 10.06 2.03 3.20
C VAL A 79 11.57 1.78 3.21
N GLY A 80 12.10 1.06 2.22
CA GLY A 80 13.54 0.80 2.10
C GLY A 80 14.37 2.07 1.88
N ASP A 81 13.87 3.01 1.07
CA ASP A 81 14.54 4.28 0.73
C ASP A 81 14.50 5.30 1.88
N PHE A 82 13.45 5.25 2.71
CA PHE A 82 13.24 6.20 3.80
C PHE A 82 14.38 6.21 4.84
N ARG A 83 14.94 5.03 5.17
CA ARG A 83 16.09 4.95 6.08
C ARG A 83 17.41 5.36 5.44
N ALA A 84 17.56 5.16 4.13
CA ALA A 84 18.75 5.57 3.38
C ALA A 84 18.88 7.09 3.34
N ALA A 85 17.74 7.80 3.30
CA ALA A 85 17.69 9.25 3.42
C ALA A 85 18.09 9.73 4.83
N ASP A 86 17.62 9.06 5.89
CA ASP A 86 18.01 9.38 7.28
C ASP A 86 19.51 9.15 7.55
N GLU A 87 20.11 8.09 6.98
CA GLU A 87 21.53 7.75 7.14
C GLU A 87 22.44 8.68 6.33
N ARG A 88 22.02 9.11 5.12
CA ARG A 88 22.77 10.06 4.28
C ARG A 88 22.72 11.50 4.76
N ALA A 89 21.70 11.88 5.53
CA ALA A 89 21.46 13.27 5.90
C ALA A 89 22.07 13.68 7.26
N GLY A 90 22.75 12.80 7.98
CA GLY A 90 23.39 13.16 9.26
C GLY A 90 22.41 13.67 10.33
N ILE A 91 21.13 13.26 10.27
CA ILE A 91 20.03 13.83 11.07
C ILE A 91 20.12 13.43 12.57
N TYR A 92 21.06 12.55 12.93
CA TYR A 92 21.30 12.19 14.33
C TYR A 92 21.76 13.39 15.19
N GLU A 93 22.46 14.37 14.63
CA GLU A 93 23.01 15.50 15.41
C GLU A 93 21.99 16.60 15.73
N VAL A 94 20.94 16.80 14.91
CA VAL A 94 19.95 17.88 15.12
C VAL A 94 18.73 17.39 15.93
N VAL A 95 18.43 16.10 15.91
CA VAL A 95 17.31 15.50 16.67
C VAL A 95 17.56 15.44 18.18
N ALA A 96 18.82 15.46 18.63
CA ALA A 96 19.18 15.47 20.05
C ALA A 96 18.78 16.76 20.80
N SER A 97 18.32 17.80 20.09
CA SER A 97 17.94 19.10 20.65
C SER A 97 16.46 19.25 21.03
N ARG A 98 15.59 18.30 20.66
CA ARG A 98 14.15 18.35 20.94
C ARG A 98 13.75 17.41 22.09
N PRO A 99 12.77 17.78 22.94
CA PRO A 99 12.26 16.93 24.02
C PRO A 99 11.29 15.87 23.48
N ILE A 100 11.72 15.09 22.49
CA ILE A 100 10.96 13.97 21.90
C ILE A 100 11.84 12.73 22.04
N SER A 101 11.27 11.66 22.60
CA SER A 101 12.00 10.41 22.76
C SER A 101 12.28 9.75 21.39
N THR A 102 13.38 9.01 21.29
CA THR A 102 13.73 8.24 20.08
C THR A 102 12.62 7.27 19.68
N ALA A 103 11.91 6.70 20.67
CA ALA A 103 10.77 5.81 20.44
C ALA A 103 9.57 6.53 19.81
N GLU A 104 9.22 7.72 20.30
CA GLU A 104 8.12 8.53 19.73
C GLU A 104 8.44 8.95 18.29
N LEU A 105 9.69 9.30 18.01
CA LEU A 105 10.13 9.67 16.65
C LEU A 105 10.01 8.49 15.68
N VAL A 106 10.54 7.32 16.06
CA VAL A 106 10.51 6.11 15.23
C VAL A 106 9.07 5.67 14.98
N MET A 107 8.23 5.69 16.02
CA MET A 107 6.81 5.35 15.91
C MET A 107 6.06 6.33 15.00
N GLY A 108 6.34 7.64 15.14
CA GLY A 108 5.76 8.67 14.28
C GLY A 108 6.14 8.50 12.82
N LYS A 109 7.42 8.24 12.53
CA LYS A 109 7.91 7.96 11.17
C LYS A 109 7.21 6.76 10.55
N TYR A 110 7.16 5.65 11.27
CA TYR A 110 6.48 4.44 10.82
C TYR A 110 4.99 4.68 10.52
N LEU A 111 4.27 5.31 11.46
CA LEU A 111 2.84 5.63 11.29
C LEU A 111 2.59 6.61 10.14
N GLY A 112 3.50 7.55 9.89
CA GLY A 112 3.43 8.46 8.75
C GLY A 112 3.49 7.72 7.41
N VAL A 113 4.42 6.77 7.27
CA VAL A 113 4.58 5.97 6.05
C VAL A 113 3.40 5.01 5.86
N VAL A 114 3.01 4.27 6.91
CA VAL A 114 1.83 3.40 6.90
C VAL A 114 0.58 4.19 6.54
N GLY A 115 0.40 5.38 7.13
CA GLY A 115 -0.73 6.26 6.84
C GLY A 115 -0.74 6.76 5.39
N ALA A 116 0.42 7.07 4.81
CA ALA A 116 0.52 7.46 3.41
C ALA A 116 0.15 6.31 2.46
N LEU A 117 0.66 5.11 2.73
CA LEU A 117 0.32 3.90 1.95
C LEU A 117 -1.15 3.51 2.09
N ALA A 118 -1.71 3.63 3.29
CA ALA A 118 -3.13 3.38 3.53
C ALA A 118 -4.00 4.36 2.71
N THR A 119 -3.53 5.59 2.48
CA THR A 119 -4.28 6.52 1.64
C THR A 119 -4.31 6.15 0.18
N LEU A 120 -3.24 5.55 -0.34
CA LEU A 120 -3.29 4.94 -1.68
C LEU A 120 -4.33 3.83 -1.73
N SER A 121 -4.42 2.98 -0.69
CA SER A 121 -5.42 1.90 -0.64
C SER A 121 -6.84 2.44 -0.66
N VAL A 122 -7.11 3.50 0.11
CA VAL A 122 -8.42 4.16 0.13
C VAL A 122 -8.71 4.85 -1.21
N THR A 123 -7.71 5.45 -1.86
CA THR A 123 -7.88 6.04 -3.19
C THR A 123 -8.23 5.00 -4.24
N VAL A 124 -7.53 3.85 -4.27
CA VAL A 124 -7.87 2.75 -5.19
C VAL A 124 -9.27 2.23 -4.89
N LEU A 125 -9.64 2.06 -3.63
CA LEU A 125 -10.99 1.65 -3.25
C LEU A 125 -12.03 2.62 -3.81
N ALA A 126 -11.84 3.92 -3.59
CA ALA A 126 -12.77 4.94 -4.07
C ALA A 126 -12.92 4.90 -5.59
N ILE A 127 -11.82 4.77 -6.35
CA ILE A 127 -11.88 4.68 -7.81
C ILE A 127 -12.58 3.41 -8.26
N THR A 128 -12.29 2.25 -7.65
CA THR A 128 -12.96 0.99 -8.00
C THR A 128 -14.46 1.04 -7.71
N LEU A 129 -14.88 1.66 -6.59
CA LEU A 129 -16.30 1.86 -6.29
C LEU A 129 -16.96 2.80 -7.31
N LEU A 130 -16.25 3.84 -7.80
CA LEU A 130 -16.75 4.72 -8.85
C LEU A 130 -16.92 3.99 -10.19
N ILE A 131 -15.96 3.15 -10.59
CA ILE A 131 -16.06 2.31 -11.80
C ILE A 131 -17.27 1.38 -11.68
N GLN A 132 -17.44 0.74 -10.53
CA GLN A 132 -18.56 -0.15 -10.29
C GLN A 132 -19.90 0.59 -10.28
N ALA A 133 -19.97 1.79 -9.70
CA ALA A 133 -21.15 2.63 -9.73
C ALA A 133 -21.52 3.04 -11.17
N ALA A 134 -20.54 3.37 -12.01
CA ALA A 134 -20.75 3.67 -13.42
C ALA A 134 -21.23 2.44 -14.23
N LYS A 135 -20.86 1.21 -13.82
CA LYS A 135 -21.39 -0.02 -14.42
C LYS A 135 -22.90 -0.18 -14.16
N ILE A 136 -23.39 0.22 -12.98
CA ILE A 136 -24.81 0.08 -12.61
C ILE A 136 -25.71 0.86 -13.56
N SER A 137 -25.33 2.09 -13.94
CA SER A 137 -26.11 2.92 -14.86
C SER A 137 -26.23 2.31 -16.26
N ILE A 138 -25.40 1.32 -16.59
CA ILE A 138 -25.38 0.64 -17.89
C ILE A 138 -26.03 -0.74 -17.83
N THR A 139 -25.79 -1.51 -16.76
CA THR A 139 -26.10 -2.97 -16.72
C THR A 139 -27.19 -3.34 -15.71
N GLY A 140 -27.61 -2.44 -14.81
CA GLY A 140 -28.67 -2.70 -13.82
C GLY A 140 -28.33 -3.74 -12.74
N THR A 141 -27.09 -4.22 -12.66
CA THR A 141 -26.66 -5.26 -11.71
C THR A 141 -26.58 -4.74 -10.27
N PRO A 142 -26.99 -5.51 -9.24
CA PRO A 142 -26.92 -5.09 -7.84
C PRO A 142 -25.47 -4.86 -7.37
N PHE A 143 -25.26 -3.77 -6.63
CA PHE A 143 -23.96 -3.40 -6.09
C PHE A 143 -23.87 -3.68 -4.59
N ALA A 144 -22.89 -4.50 -4.21
CA ALA A 144 -22.57 -4.78 -2.80
C ALA A 144 -21.23 -4.14 -2.43
N ILE A 145 -21.26 -3.09 -1.60
CA ILE A 145 -20.05 -2.40 -1.09
C ILE A 145 -19.31 -3.27 -0.07
N LYS A 146 -20.08 -4.00 0.76
CA LYS A 146 -19.60 -4.81 1.88
C LYS A 146 -18.31 -5.59 1.58
N PRO A 147 -18.24 -6.41 0.52
CA PRO A 147 -17.06 -7.22 0.25
C PRO A 147 -15.80 -6.43 -0.11
N TYR A 148 -15.91 -5.23 -0.70
CA TYR A 148 -14.75 -4.35 -0.92
C TYR A 148 -14.19 -3.79 0.39
N LEU A 149 -15.07 -3.38 1.30
CA LEU A 149 -14.69 -2.94 2.66
C LEU A 149 -14.09 -4.10 3.46
N THR A 150 -14.68 -5.30 3.38
CA THR A 150 -14.15 -6.50 4.02
C THR A 150 -12.75 -6.82 3.49
N TYR A 151 -12.53 -6.78 2.17
CA TYR A 151 -11.21 -7.03 1.61
C TYR A 151 -10.18 -5.98 2.07
N LEU A 152 -10.53 -4.69 2.07
CA LEU A 152 -9.64 -3.63 2.56
C LEU A 152 -9.19 -3.91 3.99
N VAL A 153 -10.14 -4.19 4.89
CA VAL A 153 -9.86 -4.33 6.32
C VAL A 153 -9.19 -5.66 6.66
N LEU A 154 -9.65 -6.78 6.07
CA LEU A 154 -9.19 -8.12 6.44
C LEU A 154 -7.95 -8.58 5.66
N MET A 155 -7.72 -8.08 4.44
CA MET A 155 -6.58 -8.49 3.62
C MET A 155 -5.57 -7.37 3.42
N ASN A 156 -6.03 -6.20 2.95
CA ASN A 156 -5.11 -5.13 2.56
C ASN A 156 -4.40 -4.46 3.75
N LEU A 157 -5.15 -4.02 4.77
CA LEU A 157 -4.56 -3.38 5.96
C LEU A 157 -3.56 -4.27 6.71
N PRO A 158 -3.87 -5.55 7.05
CA PRO A 158 -2.90 -6.40 7.71
C PRO A 158 -1.69 -6.70 6.83
N GLY A 159 -1.88 -6.93 5.53
CA GLY A 159 -0.78 -7.11 4.59
C GLY A 159 0.14 -5.90 4.49
N LEU A 160 -0.45 -4.70 4.43
CA LEU A 160 0.25 -3.42 4.44
C LEU A 160 1.09 -3.26 5.71
N ILE A 161 0.47 -3.41 6.89
CA ILE A 161 1.13 -3.27 8.18
C ILE A 161 2.28 -4.28 8.30
N PHE A 162 2.03 -5.53 7.93
CA PHE A 162 3.03 -6.60 8.01
C PHE A 162 4.22 -6.31 7.11
N MET A 163 4.00 -6.01 5.82
CA MET A 163 5.08 -5.76 4.87
C MET A 163 5.85 -4.47 5.18
N SER A 164 5.17 -3.43 5.67
CA SER A 164 5.85 -2.21 6.11
C SER A 164 6.70 -2.47 7.36
N ALA A 165 6.21 -3.25 8.33
CA ALA A 165 6.96 -3.60 9.53
C ALA A 165 8.20 -4.43 9.21
N VAL A 166 8.05 -5.47 8.36
CA VAL A 166 9.17 -6.31 7.91
C VAL A 166 10.22 -5.48 7.18
N THR A 167 9.81 -4.63 6.24
CA THR A 167 10.74 -3.77 5.50
C THR A 167 11.45 -2.78 6.42
N PHE A 168 10.74 -2.22 7.39
CA PHE A 168 11.32 -1.31 8.39
C PHE A 168 12.33 -2.02 9.30
N PHE A 169 12.01 -3.25 9.73
CA PHE A 169 12.87 -4.10 10.55
C PHE A 169 14.12 -4.56 9.78
N LEU A 170 13.98 -4.98 8.53
CA LEU A 170 15.11 -5.29 7.65
C LEU A 170 16.01 -4.07 7.47
N GLY A 171 15.41 -2.89 7.36
CA GLY A 171 16.11 -1.61 7.41
C GLY A 171 17.00 -1.46 8.64
N ALA A 172 16.54 -1.93 9.81
CA ALA A 172 17.27 -1.86 11.08
C ALA A 172 18.51 -2.75 11.10
N ILE A 173 18.40 -3.93 10.49
CA ILE A 173 19.45 -4.93 10.49
C ILE A 173 20.47 -4.67 9.39
N LEU A 174 20.01 -4.49 8.15
CA LEU A 174 20.87 -4.55 6.98
C LEU A 174 21.65 -3.26 6.72
N ARG A 175 21.16 -2.11 7.20
CA ARG A 175 21.78 -0.77 7.04
C ARG A 175 22.17 -0.41 5.59
N ARG A 176 21.66 -1.14 4.60
CA ARG A 176 21.89 -0.93 3.16
C ARG A 176 20.56 -0.96 2.43
N GLN A 177 20.19 0.16 1.84
CA GLN A 177 18.93 0.34 1.13
C GLN A 177 18.64 -0.76 0.10
N SER A 178 19.61 -1.01 -0.78
CA SER A 178 19.46 -1.99 -1.86
C SER A 178 19.22 -3.38 -1.31
N ALA A 179 19.90 -3.76 -0.23
CA ALA A 179 19.69 -5.05 0.43
C ALA A 179 18.29 -5.15 1.03
N VAL A 180 17.80 -4.10 1.69
CA VAL A 180 16.45 -4.07 2.28
C VAL A 180 15.38 -4.25 1.20
N THR A 181 15.44 -3.43 0.14
CA THR A 181 14.45 -3.51 -0.94
C THR A 181 14.52 -4.85 -1.66
N LEU A 182 15.72 -5.37 -1.97
CA LEU A 182 15.88 -6.63 -2.67
C LEU A 182 15.39 -7.82 -1.83
N VAL A 183 15.68 -7.84 -0.52
CA VAL A 183 15.20 -8.88 0.40
C VAL A 183 13.68 -8.80 0.57
N SER A 184 13.10 -7.60 0.72
CA SER A 184 11.64 -7.44 0.79
C SER A 184 10.94 -7.90 -0.49
N ILE A 185 11.50 -7.63 -1.68
CA ILE A 185 10.98 -8.11 -2.96
C ILE A 185 11.13 -9.62 -3.07
N ALA A 186 12.30 -10.17 -2.72
CA ALA A 186 12.55 -11.61 -2.74
C ALA A 186 11.59 -12.36 -1.81
N TYR A 187 11.29 -11.80 -0.63
CA TYR A 187 10.27 -12.32 0.27
C TYR A 187 8.87 -12.29 -0.36
N ALA A 188 8.46 -11.15 -0.94
CA ALA A 188 7.16 -11.02 -1.60
C ALA A 188 6.99 -12.02 -2.76
N LEU A 189 8.02 -12.16 -3.60
CA LEU A 189 8.04 -13.14 -4.69
C LEU A 189 8.05 -14.57 -4.17
N GLY A 190 8.82 -14.85 -3.11
CA GLY A 190 8.84 -16.16 -2.46
C GLY A 190 7.47 -16.57 -1.95
N VAL A 191 6.74 -15.66 -1.30
CA VAL A 191 5.36 -15.90 -0.88
C VAL A 191 4.46 -16.14 -2.09
N LEU A 192 4.53 -15.30 -3.11
CA LEU A 192 3.73 -15.44 -4.34
C LEU A 192 3.92 -16.80 -5.03
N PHE A 193 5.17 -17.20 -5.28
CA PHE A 193 5.47 -18.44 -5.99
C PHE A 193 5.28 -19.69 -5.13
N PHE A 194 5.64 -19.63 -3.85
CA PHE A 194 5.63 -20.80 -2.97
C PHE A 194 4.25 -21.08 -2.37
N LEU A 195 3.51 -20.05 -1.91
CA LEU A 195 2.12 -20.23 -1.46
C LEU A 195 1.17 -20.39 -2.64
N GLY A 196 1.41 -19.70 -3.77
CA GLY A 196 0.57 -19.81 -4.97
C GLY A 196 0.49 -21.23 -5.53
N ARG A 197 1.59 -21.99 -5.49
CA ARG A 197 1.59 -23.41 -5.90
C ARG A 197 0.90 -24.36 -4.91
N ARG A 198 0.84 -24.00 -3.62
CA ARG A 198 0.37 -24.92 -2.56
C ARG A 198 -1.14 -24.82 -2.31
N TYR A 199 -1.76 -23.70 -2.70
CA TYR A 199 -3.20 -23.45 -2.54
C TYR A 199 -3.97 -23.40 -3.87
N GLY A 200 -3.37 -23.86 -4.98
CA GLY A 200 -4.06 -24.04 -6.26
C GLY A 200 -4.67 -22.76 -6.81
N GLY A 201 -3.83 -21.77 -7.12
CA GLY A 201 -4.23 -20.67 -8.01
C GLY A 201 -4.65 -21.17 -9.38
#